data_AF-A0A936B065-F1
#
_entry.id   AF-A0A936B065-F1
#
_cell.length_a   1.000
_cell.length_b   1.000
_cell.length_c   1.000
_cell.angle_alpha   90.00
_cell.angle_beta   90.00
_cell.angle_gamma   90.00
#
_symmetry.space_group_name_H-M   'P 1'
#
loop_
_entity.id
_entity.type
_entity.pdbx_description
1 polymer ?
#
loop_
_entity_poly.entity_id
_entity_poly.type
_entity_poly.pdbx_seq_one_letter_code
_entity_poly.pdbx_strand_id
1 'polypeptide(L)'
;MPRSSGKRLVIVADGALHIPFAMLPDPTIGPGKPEQPLIVGREVVSLPSASALAIQRAELAGRPPAPKLLAVLADPVFDRQDTRFAKPSAEPDSPAAQLINGDNARRLEHIARPVKDSKSGVITHRLVIPRLPYTRQEADSLLALAPKTESLRALDFSANRATALNPELSQYRYVHFATHGILNSERPGLSALVLSLIDEQGKQQDGFLRANDIYNLKLPAELVVLSACQTGLGKEVRGEGLVGLTRGFMYAGAARVVVSLWSVNDRATADLMAAFYQKMLRQGERPAAALRAAQVEMWKQKQWHSPFYWAAFTLQGEWR
;
A
#
# COMPACT_ATOMS: atom_id res chain seq x y z
N MET A 1 -11.13 13.27 25.06
CA MET A 1 -11.21 12.25 23.98
C MET A 1 -11.61 10.92 24.59
N PRO A 2 -12.72 10.29 24.15
CA PRO A 2 -13.13 9.02 24.72
C PRO A 2 -12.15 7.94 24.28
N ARG A 3 -11.36 7.42 25.21
CA ARG A 3 -10.65 6.15 25.03
C ARG A 3 -11.73 5.11 24.73
N SER A 4 -11.72 4.49 23.55
CA SER A 4 -12.51 3.28 23.37
C SER A 4 -12.06 2.30 24.45
N SER A 5 -13.02 1.82 25.25
CA SER A 5 -12.79 0.95 26.42
C SER A 5 -12.38 -0.48 26.02
N GLY A 6 -11.80 -0.66 24.84
CA GLY A 6 -11.41 -1.95 24.29
C GLY A 6 -10.02 -2.39 24.76
N LYS A 7 -9.84 -3.69 25.00
CA LYS A 7 -8.52 -4.27 25.25
C LYS A 7 -7.70 -4.24 23.95
N ARG A 8 -6.44 -3.82 24.02
CA ARG A 8 -5.51 -3.82 22.88
C ARG A 8 -4.66 -5.09 22.89
N LEU A 9 -4.50 -5.70 21.73
CA LEU A 9 -3.58 -6.80 21.49
C LEU A 9 -2.42 -6.30 20.62
N VAL A 10 -1.21 -6.35 21.18
CA VAL A 10 0.02 -6.00 20.47
C VAL A 10 0.73 -7.30 20.10
N ILE A 11 1.01 -7.48 18.81
CA ILE A 11 1.54 -8.74 18.27
C ILE A 11 2.92 -8.48 17.68
N VAL A 12 3.94 -9.14 18.24
CA VAL A 12 5.27 -9.23 17.64
C VAL A 12 5.33 -10.60 16.97
N ALA A 13 5.11 -10.63 15.66
CA ALA A 13 5.16 -11.88 14.89
C ALA A 13 6.59 -12.13 14.40
N ASP A 14 7.01 -13.40 14.42
CA ASP A 14 8.29 -13.83 13.84
C ASP A 14 8.05 -14.66 12.57
N GLY A 15 8.95 -14.53 11.60
CA GLY A 15 8.98 -15.29 10.35
C GLY A 15 7.66 -15.34 9.59
N ALA A 16 7.09 -16.53 9.46
CA ALA A 16 5.90 -16.83 8.65
C ALA A 16 4.57 -16.36 9.28
N LEU A 17 4.56 -15.84 10.51
CA LEU A 17 3.34 -15.53 11.27
C LEU A 17 2.73 -14.15 10.96
N HIS A 18 2.85 -13.66 9.73
CA HIS A 18 2.11 -12.50 9.25
C HIS A 18 0.68 -12.89 8.82
N ILE A 19 -0.06 -13.49 9.75
CA ILE A 19 -1.47 -13.87 9.57
C ILE A 19 -2.40 -12.72 9.95
N PRO A 20 -3.63 -12.66 9.39
CA PRO A 20 -4.61 -11.62 9.73
C PRO A 20 -5.25 -11.88 11.10
N PHE A 21 -4.52 -11.61 12.19
CA PHE A 21 -5.01 -11.82 13.56
C PHE A 21 -6.36 -11.12 13.84
N ALA A 22 -6.66 -10.03 13.13
CA ALA A 22 -7.93 -9.32 13.21
C ALA A 22 -9.14 -10.21 12.86
N MET A 23 -8.99 -11.20 11.98
CA MET A 23 -10.09 -12.08 11.56
C MET A 23 -10.31 -13.30 12.43
N LEU A 24 -9.37 -13.62 13.33
CA LEU A 24 -9.49 -14.80 14.18
C LEU A 24 -10.75 -14.71 15.06
N PRO A 25 -11.47 -15.82 15.32
CA PRO A 25 -12.60 -15.80 16.23
C PRO A 25 -12.20 -15.27 17.61
N ASP A 26 -13.04 -14.45 18.25
CA ASP A 26 -12.78 -14.01 19.62
C ASP A 26 -12.96 -15.19 20.58
N PRO A 27 -11.89 -15.67 21.25
CA PRO A 27 -11.94 -16.86 22.11
C PRO A 27 -12.74 -16.63 23.40
N THR A 28 -13.16 -15.39 23.69
CA THR A 28 -14.00 -15.07 24.85
C THR A 28 -15.49 -15.25 24.58
N ILE A 29 -15.88 -15.47 23.33
CA ILE A 29 -17.26 -15.76 22.95
C ILE A 29 -17.53 -17.25 23.20
N GLY A 30 -18.37 -17.53 24.20
CA GLY A 30 -18.76 -18.90 24.56
C GLY A 30 -19.61 -19.60 23.49
N PRO A 31 -19.73 -20.93 23.58
CA PRO A 31 -20.51 -21.74 22.63
C PRO A 31 -21.97 -21.27 22.55
N GLY A 32 -22.53 -21.24 21.32
CA GLY A 32 -23.92 -20.86 21.05
C GLY A 32 -24.19 -19.37 20.80
N LYS A 33 -23.16 -18.51 20.84
CA LYS A 33 -23.26 -17.10 20.42
C LYS A 33 -22.76 -16.93 18.98
N PRO A 34 -23.21 -15.89 18.24
CA PRO A 34 -22.71 -15.62 16.90
C PRO A 34 -21.20 -15.41 16.94
N GLU A 35 -20.46 -16.13 16.09
CA GLU A 35 -19.02 -15.93 15.95
C GLU A 35 -18.73 -14.48 15.51
N GLN A 36 -17.76 -13.85 16.16
CA GLN A 36 -17.30 -12.52 15.80
C GLN A 36 -15.78 -12.52 15.70
N PRO A 37 -15.22 -11.77 14.73
CA PRO A 37 -13.78 -11.65 14.62
C PRO A 37 -13.22 -10.80 15.77
N LEU A 38 -11.97 -11.08 16.14
CA LEU A 38 -11.24 -10.46 17.25
C LEU A 38 -11.23 -8.93 17.16
N ILE A 39 -11.20 -8.39 15.94
CA ILE A 39 -11.22 -6.96 15.65
C ILE A 39 -12.49 -6.25 16.18
N VAL A 40 -13.61 -6.97 16.38
CA VAL A 40 -14.84 -6.40 16.94
C VAL A 40 -14.68 -6.07 18.42
N GLY A 41 -13.95 -6.87 19.19
CA GLY A 41 -13.76 -6.64 20.63
C GLY A 41 -12.46 -5.89 20.96
N ARG A 42 -11.47 -5.93 20.06
CA ARG A 42 -10.09 -5.54 20.38
C ARG A 42 -9.44 -4.73 19.27
N GLU A 43 -8.56 -3.82 19.67
CA GLU A 43 -7.61 -3.19 18.74
C GLU A 43 -6.42 -4.12 18.55
N VAL A 44 -6.13 -4.51 17.32
CA VAL A 44 -5.02 -5.39 16.96
C VAL A 44 -3.95 -4.56 16.28
N VAL A 45 -2.74 -4.55 16.84
CA VAL A 45 -1.60 -3.83 16.27
C VAL A 45 -0.41 -4.78 16.14
N SER A 46 0.25 -4.76 14.99
CA SER A 46 1.44 -5.54 14.74
C SER A 46 2.70 -4.70 14.95
N LEU A 47 3.77 -5.34 15.43
CA LEU A 47 5.08 -4.73 15.58
C LEU A 47 6.14 -5.57 14.88
N PRO A 48 7.11 -4.93 14.22
CA PRO A 48 8.24 -5.65 13.65
C PRO A 48 9.18 -6.19 14.74
N SER A 49 9.31 -5.46 15.86
CA SER A 49 10.12 -5.86 17.03
C SER A 49 9.83 -4.92 18.20
N ALA A 50 9.87 -5.45 19.42
CA ALA A 50 9.76 -4.64 20.65
C ALA A 50 10.94 -3.65 20.79
N SER A 51 12.16 -4.07 20.45
CA SER A 51 13.35 -3.21 20.51
C SER A 51 13.32 -2.12 19.44
N ALA A 52 12.87 -2.47 18.22
CA ALA A 52 12.73 -1.50 17.14
C ALA A 52 11.73 -0.40 17.50
N LEU A 53 10.61 -0.77 18.14
CA LEU A 53 9.66 0.20 18.66
C LEU A 53 10.27 1.10 19.76
N ALA A 54 11.07 0.56 20.67
CA ALA A 54 11.69 1.36 21.73
C ALA A 54 12.62 2.45 21.15
N ILE A 55 13.41 2.08 20.13
CA ILE A 55 14.25 3.01 19.38
C ILE A 55 13.37 4.03 18.63
N GLN A 56 12.37 3.56 17.90
CA GLN A 56 11.44 4.42 17.16
C GLN A 56 10.76 5.44 18.10
N ARG A 57 10.37 5.05 19.31
CA ARG A 57 9.82 5.96 20.32
C ARG A 57 10.80 7.05 20.74
N ALA A 58 12.06 6.70 20.92
CA ALA A 58 13.10 7.67 21.27
C ALA A 58 13.32 8.67 20.12
N GLU A 59 13.34 8.19 18.87
CA GLU A 59 13.51 9.04 17.68
C GLU A 59 12.28 9.92 17.40
N LEU A 60 11.08 9.44 17.71
CA LEU A 60 9.83 10.20 17.57
C LEU A 60 9.59 11.16 18.74
N ALA A 61 10.29 10.99 19.87
CA ALA A 61 10.09 11.83 21.05
C ALA A 61 10.45 13.29 20.76
N GLY A 62 9.51 14.21 20.99
CA GLY A 62 9.70 15.64 20.75
C GLY A 62 9.68 16.06 19.28
N ARG A 63 9.39 15.14 18.35
CA ARG A 63 9.28 15.46 16.93
C ARG A 63 8.00 16.27 16.65
N PRO A 64 8.10 17.47 16.04
CA PRO A 64 6.91 18.19 15.63
C PRO A 64 6.20 17.46 14.48
N PRO A 65 4.85 17.50 14.43
CA PRO A 65 4.12 17.05 13.27
C PRO A 65 4.58 17.77 12.00
N ALA A 66 4.59 17.06 10.88
CA ALA A 66 4.83 17.66 9.58
C ALA A 66 3.76 18.74 9.28
N PRO A 67 4.10 19.82 8.56
CA PRO A 67 3.23 21.00 8.44
C PRO A 67 2.03 20.80 7.50
N LYS A 68 2.12 19.91 6.51
CA LYS A 68 1.03 19.59 5.58
C LYS A 68 0.36 18.28 5.97
N LEU A 69 -0.91 18.13 5.62
CA LEU A 69 -1.74 17.04 6.12
C LEU A 69 -1.55 15.74 5.34
N LEU A 70 -1.76 15.76 4.02
CA LEU A 70 -1.97 14.54 3.24
C LEU A 70 -1.32 14.59 1.85
N ALA A 71 -0.45 13.64 1.53
CA ALA A 71 -0.01 13.37 0.17
C ALA A 71 -0.63 12.07 -0.34
N VAL A 72 -1.22 12.12 -1.54
CA VAL A 72 -1.79 10.94 -2.20
C VAL A 72 -1.13 10.73 -3.57
N LEU A 73 -0.53 9.56 -3.76
CA LEU A 73 -0.02 9.06 -5.04
C LEU A 73 -0.90 7.88 -5.48
N ALA A 74 -1.64 8.03 -6.58
CA ALA A 74 -2.62 7.02 -6.96
C ALA A 74 -2.96 6.99 -8.45
N ASP A 75 -3.62 5.91 -8.89
CA ASP A 75 -4.02 5.65 -10.28
C ASP A 75 -2.89 5.93 -11.29
N PRO A 76 -1.71 5.30 -11.18
CA PRO A 76 -0.63 5.52 -12.15
C PRO A 76 -0.95 4.97 -13.56
N VAL A 77 -0.15 5.37 -14.54
CA VAL A 77 -0.26 4.96 -15.95
C VAL A 77 0.85 3.96 -16.29
N PHE A 78 0.48 2.78 -16.78
CA PHE A 78 1.43 1.68 -16.99
C PHE A 78 1.84 1.48 -18.46
N ASP A 79 0.99 1.86 -19.41
CA ASP A 79 1.25 1.68 -20.84
C ASP A 79 0.52 2.71 -21.72
N ARG A 80 0.84 2.71 -23.02
CA ARG A 80 0.24 3.60 -24.03
C ARG A 80 -1.19 3.25 -24.43
N GLN A 81 -1.66 2.05 -24.08
CA GLN A 81 -3.02 1.61 -24.39
C GLN A 81 -4.03 2.13 -23.36
N ASP A 82 -3.54 2.80 -22.31
CA ASP A 82 -4.40 3.45 -21.33
C ASP A 82 -5.29 4.53 -21.98
N THR A 83 -6.56 4.52 -21.57
CA THR A 83 -7.60 5.49 -21.97
C THR A 83 -7.23 6.97 -21.80
N ARG A 84 -6.23 7.27 -20.97
CA ARG A 84 -5.73 8.62 -20.71
C ARG A 84 -4.88 9.19 -21.85
N PHE A 85 -4.51 8.38 -22.84
CA PHE A 85 -3.94 8.86 -24.10
C PHE A 85 -5.05 9.18 -25.10
N ALA A 86 -5.02 10.40 -25.67
CA ALA A 86 -6.05 10.91 -26.57
C ALA A 86 -6.15 10.17 -27.93
N LYS A 87 -5.21 9.28 -28.24
CA LYS A 87 -5.23 8.40 -29.41
C LYS A 87 -4.59 7.07 -29.02
N PRO A 88 -5.33 5.95 -28.96
CA PRO A 88 -4.69 4.65 -29.12
C PRO A 88 -4.01 4.70 -30.49
N SER A 89 -2.68 4.58 -30.56
CA SER A 89 -2.01 4.51 -31.85
C SER A 89 -2.63 3.34 -32.64
N ALA A 90 -3.19 3.64 -33.81
CA ALA A 90 -3.88 2.68 -34.68
C ALA A 90 -2.93 1.66 -35.33
N GLU A 91 -1.64 1.75 -35.06
CA GLU A 91 -0.69 0.68 -35.30
C GLU A 91 -0.02 0.27 -33.98
N PRO A 92 0.15 -1.04 -33.72
CA PRO A 92 1.14 -1.46 -32.76
C PRO A 92 2.49 -1.02 -33.32
N ASP A 93 3.02 0.09 -32.81
CA ASP A 93 4.44 0.37 -32.93
C ASP A 93 5.17 -0.95 -32.68
N SER A 94 5.97 -1.36 -33.66
CA SER A 94 6.72 -2.61 -33.68
C SER A 94 7.21 -2.99 -32.28
N PRO A 95 7.04 -4.26 -31.87
CA PRO A 95 6.98 -4.66 -30.47
C PRO A 95 8.26 -4.21 -29.77
N ALA A 96 8.16 -3.14 -29.00
CA ALA A 96 9.11 -2.89 -27.93
C ALA A 96 8.84 -3.98 -26.87
N ALA A 97 9.29 -5.19 -27.20
CA ALA A 97 9.75 -6.15 -26.22
C ALA A 97 10.56 -5.32 -25.24
N GLN A 98 10.08 -5.32 -24.01
CA GLN A 98 10.71 -4.80 -22.82
C GLN A 98 12.24 -4.76 -22.95
N LEU A 99 12.79 -3.69 -23.55
CA LEU A 99 14.20 -3.32 -23.42
C LEU A 99 14.29 -2.60 -22.10
N ILE A 100 13.95 -3.37 -21.08
CA ILE A 100 14.37 -3.12 -19.74
C ILE A 100 15.91 -3.13 -19.83
N ASN A 101 16.56 -2.01 -19.49
CA ASN A 101 18.04 -1.95 -19.42
C ASN A 101 18.59 -3.23 -18.76
N GLY A 102 19.71 -3.76 -19.23
CA GLY A 102 20.19 -5.12 -18.92
C GLY A 102 20.20 -5.51 -17.43
N ASP A 103 20.31 -4.54 -16.52
CA ASP A 103 20.20 -4.74 -15.08
C ASP A 103 18.77 -4.99 -14.56
N ASN A 104 17.78 -4.37 -15.19
CA ASN A 104 16.37 -4.55 -14.84
C ASN A 104 15.77 -5.78 -15.57
N ALA A 105 16.26 -6.16 -16.76
CA ALA A 105 15.69 -7.25 -17.57
C ALA A 105 15.92 -8.60 -16.89
N ARG A 106 17.18 -8.86 -16.50
CA ARG A 106 17.58 -10.05 -15.75
C ARG A 106 16.95 -10.15 -14.35
N ARG A 107 16.40 -9.05 -13.82
CA ARG A 107 15.75 -8.99 -12.50
C ARG A 107 14.23 -9.13 -12.56
N LEU A 108 13.63 -9.02 -13.75
CA LEU A 108 12.18 -9.02 -13.97
C LEU A 108 11.68 -10.17 -14.86
N GLU A 109 12.60 -10.99 -15.41
CA GLU A 109 12.29 -12.23 -16.16
C GLU A 109 11.27 -13.13 -15.44
N HIS A 110 11.28 -13.16 -14.10
CA HIS A 110 10.35 -13.96 -13.30
C HIS A 110 8.93 -13.37 -13.11
N ILE A 111 8.69 -12.12 -13.52
CA ILE A 111 7.40 -11.41 -13.33
C ILE A 111 6.61 -11.30 -14.64
N ALA A 112 7.30 -11.50 -15.75
CA ALA A 112 6.80 -11.18 -17.06
C ALA A 112 6.22 -12.45 -17.72
N ARG A 113 4.97 -12.37 -18.21
CA ARG A 113 4.29 -13.53 -18.83
C ARG A 113 4.91 -13.83 -20.19
N PRO A 114 5.10 -15.11 -20.56
CA PRO A 114 5.54 -15.45 -21.91
C PRO A 114 4.46 -15.04 -22.91
N VAL A 115 4.78 -14.07 -23.76
CA VAL A 115 3.98 -13.66 -24.91
C VAL A 115 4.70 -14.16 -26.15
N LYS A 116 4.03 -15.07 -26.88
CA LYS A 116 4.52 -15.55 -28.16
C LYS A 116 4.26 -14.47 -29.20
N ASP A 117 5.33 -13.89 -29.72
CA ASP A 117 5.23 -13.01 -30.88
C ASP A 117 4.71 -13.84 -32.07
N SER A 118 3.56 -13.43 -32.60
CA SER A 118 2.88 -14.10 -33.70
C SER A 118 3.63 -14.00 -35.03
N LYS A 119 4.60 -13.08 -35.16
CA LYS A 119 5.39 -12.86 -36.38
C LYS A 119 6.80 -13.46 -36.30
N SER A 120 7.47 -13.42 -35.15
CA SER A 120 8.86 -13.89 -35.00
C SER A 120 8.99 -15.25 -34.32
N GLY A 121 7.93 -15.76 -33.68
CA GLY A 121 7.97 -16.99 -32.89
C GLY A 121 8.78 -16.87 -31.59
N VAL A 122 9.38 -15.70 -31.31
CA VAL A 122 10.16 -15.43 -30.11
C VAL A 122 9.21 -15.31 -28.91
N ILE A 123 9.51 -16.04 -27.83
CA ILE A 123 8.83 -15.88 -26.55
C ILE A 123 9.44 -14.67 -25.85
N THR A 124 8.70 -13.56 -25.83
CA THR A 124 9.06 -12.37 -25.06
C THR A 124 8.38 -12.43 -23.71
N HIS A 125 9.09 -12.16 -22.63
CA HIS A 125 8.47 -12.04 -21.33
C HIS A 125 7.90 -10.61 -21.23
N ARG A 126 6.57 -10.46 -21.12
CA ARG A 126 5.89 -9.17 -20.96
C ARG A 126 5.23 -9.04 -19.59
N LEU A 127 5.71 -8.10 -18.79
CA LEU A 127 5.00 -7.61 -17.62
C LEU A 127 3.78 -6.80 -18.07
N VAL A 128 2.58 -7.30 -17.76
CA VAL A 128 1.30 -6.61 -18.01
C VAL A 128 0.71 -6.23 -16.67
N ILE A 129 0.60 -4.93 -16.41
CA ILE A 129 0.07 -4.39 -15.16
C ILE A 129 -1.25 -3.68 -15.49
N PRO A 130 -2.41 -4.23 -15.09
CA PRO A 130 -3.69 -3.61 -15.41
C PRO A 130 -3.91 -2.34 -14.59
N ARG A 131 -4.66 -1.39 -15.13
CA ARG A 131 -5.13 -0.23 -14.34
C ARG A 131 -6.03 -0.70 -13.19
N LEU A 132 -6.00 0.05 -12.08
CA LEU A 132 -6.89 -0.12 -10.93
C LEU A 132 -7.81 1.11 -10.80
N PRO A 133 -8.96 1.14 -11.49
CA PRO A 133 -9.77 2.35 -11.58
C PRO A 133 -10.28 2.86 -10.23
N TYR A 134 -10.48 1.99 -9.23
CA TYR A 134 -10.98 2.43 -7.93
C TYR A 134 -9.91 3.12 -7.08
N THR A 135 -8.62 2.97 -7.39
CA THR A 135 -7.56 3.79 -6.76
C THR A 135 -7.74 5.29 -7.04
N ARG A 136 -8.37 5.65 -8.17
CA ARG A 136 -8.76 7.04 -8.45
C ARG A 136 -9.86 7.53 -7.52
N GLN A 137 -10.89 6.70 -7.34
CA GLN A 137 -12.01 7.01 -6.44
C GLN A 137 -11.54 7.09 -4.99
N GLU A 138 -10.66 6.19 -4.58
CA GLU A 138 -9.98 6.21 -3.28
C GLU A 138 -9.26 7.55 -3.08
N ALA A 139 -8.38 7.93 -4.01
CA ALA A 139 -7.62 9.16 -3.89
C ALA A 139 -8.50 10.41 -3.83
N ASP A 140 -9.51 10.52 -4.69
CA ASP A 140 -10.42 11.67 -4.68
C ASP A 140 -11.20 11.75 -3.36
N SER A 141 -11.62 10.61 -2.79
CA SER A 141 -12.32 10.54 -1.50
C SER A 141 -11.43 11.00 -0.35
N LEU A 142 -10.17 10.58 -0.36
CA LEU A 142 -9.17 10.94 0.65
C LEU A 142 -8.82 12.44 0.57
N LEU A 143 -8.58 12.95 -0.62
CA LEU A 143 -8.22 14.35 -0.85
C LEU A 143 -9.36 15.31 -0.49
N ALA A 144 -10.63 14.89 -0.64
CA ALA A 144 -11.79 15.67 -0.20
C ALA A 144 -11.85 15.87 1.33
N LEU A 145 -11.10 15.07 2.10
CA LEU A 145 -11.04 15.19 3.56
C LEU A 145 -9.98 16.20 4.04
N ALA A 146 -9.07 16.64 3.17
CA ALA A 146 -7.99 17.56 3.50
C ALA A 146 -8.15 18.94 2.83
N PRO A 147 -7.69 20.04 3.46
CA PRO A 147 -7.59 21.33 2.78
C PRO A 147 -6.65 21.23 1.57
N LYS A 148 -7.01 21.82 0.43
CA LYS A 148 -6.20 21.78 -0.80
C LYS A 148 -4.77 22.30 -0.58
N THR A 149 -4.61 23.33 0.26
CA THR A 149 -3.32 23.95 0.61
C THR A 149 -2.41 23.04 1.45
N GLU A 150 -2.98 22.03 2.10
CA GLU A 150 -2.27 21.06 2.94
C GLU A 150 -2.22 19.67 2.29
N SER A 151 -2.63 19.56 1.03
CA SER A 151 -2.71 18.29 0.32
C SER A 151 -1.88 18.25 -0.96
N LEU A 152 -1.15 17.15 -1.18
CA LEU A 152 -0.56 16.83 -2.48
C LEU A 152 -1.44 15.82 -3.21
N ARG A 153 -1.79 16.17 -4.44
CA ARG A 153 -2.50 15.30 -5.38
C ARG A 153 -1.57 14.92 -6.51
N ALA A 154 -1.04 13.70 -6.48
CA ALA A 154 -0.20 13.14 -7.53
C ALA A 154 -0.92 11.94 -8.16
N LEU A 155 -1.69 12.19 -9.22
CA LEU A 155 -2.44 11.16 -9.95
C LEU A 155 -1.89 10.95 -11.36
N ASP A 156 -2.30 9.86 -12.00
CA ASP A 156 -1.98 9.59 -13.39
C ASP A 156 -0.45 9.64 -13.60
N PHE A 157 0.03 10.38 -14.60
CA PHE A 157 1.45 10.52 -14.90
C PHE A 157 2.27 11.15 -13.76
N SER A 158 1.64 11.95 -12.89
CA SER A 158 2.29 12.55 -11.72
C SER A 158 2.46 11.58 -10.54
N ALA A 159 1.70 10.48 -10.51
CA ALA A 159 1.92 9.36 -9.60
C ALA A 159 3.15 8.55 -10.06
N ASN A 160 4.34 9.16 -10.03
CA ASN A 160 5.58 8.61 -10.57
C ASN A 160 6.70 8.53 -9.50
N ARG A 161 7.77 7.81 -9.83
CA ARG A 161 8.91 7.60 -8.91
C ARG A 161 9.59 8.91 -8.50
N ALA A 162 9.70 9.89 -9.39
CA ALA A 162 10.30 11.18 -9.06
C ALA A 162 9.51 11.93 -7.97
N THR A 163 8.19 11.93 -8.05
CA THR A 163 7.30 12.51 -7.03
C THR A 163 7.41 11.78 -5.71
N ALA A 164 7.46 10.44 -5.74
CA ALA A 164 7.61 9.63 -4.53
C ALA A 164 8.98 9.81 -3.83
N LEU A 165 10.00 10.22 -4.58
CA LEU A 165 11.36 10.49 -4.05
C LEU A 165 11.61 11.97 -3.76
N ASN A 166 10.67 12.85 -4.05
CA ASN A 166 10.82 14.27 -3.82
C ASN A 166 10.93 14.54 -2.30
N PRO A 167 11.99 15.23 -1.83
CA PRO A 167 12.14 15.61 -0.42
C PRO A 167 10.95 16.39 0.16
N GLU A 168 10.16 17.09 -0.67
CA GLU A 168 8.94 17.77 -0.23
C GLU A 168 7.89 16.82 0.36
N LEU A 169 7.96 15.53 0.06
CA LEU A 169 7.08 14.53 0.66
C LEU A 169 7.25 14.45 2.18
N SER A 170 8.43 14.85 2.70
CA SER A 170 8.71 14.97 4.15
C SER A 170 7.81 15.99 4.87
N GLN A 171 7.16 16.89 4.13
CA GLN A 171 6.28 17.91 4.69
C GLN A 171 4.88 17.39 5.00
N TYR A 172 4.54 16.15 4.66
CA TYR A 172 3.20 15.60 4.84
C TYR A 172 3.12 14.63 6.02
N ARG A 173 2.13 14.83 6.88
CA ARG A 173 1.86 13.96 8.04
C ARG A 173 1.43 12.57 7.60
N TYR A 174 0.59 12.51 6.57
CA TYR A 174 0.07 11.26 6.02
C TYR A 174 0.47 11.13 4.56
N VAL A 175 1.03 9.98 4.19
CA VAL A 175 1.42 9.67 2.82
C VAL A 175 0.69 8.39 2.40
N HIS A 176 -0.04 8.46 1.30
CA HIS A 176 -0.88 7.38 0.84
C HIS A 176 -0.49 6.99 -0.59
N PHE A 177 -0.25 5.69 -0.80
CA PHE A 177 0.00 5.10 -2.11
C PHE A 177 -1.13 4.13 -2.45
N ALA A 178 -1.90 4.40 -3.51
CA ALA A 178 -2.92 3.50 -4.04
C ALA A 178 -2.52 3.01 -5.44
N THR A 179 -1.88 1.84 -5.49
CA THR A 179 -1.31 1.29 -6.72
C THR A 179 -0.98 -0.21 -6.57
N HIS A 180 -0.23 -0.82 -7.49
CA HIS A 180 0.29 -2.18 -7.33
C HIS A 180 1.52 -2.23 -6.44
N GLY A 181 1.65 -3.33 -5.69
CA GLY A 181 2.83 -3.67 -4.91
C GLY A 181 3.41 -5.01 -5.38
N ILE A 182 4.72 -5.05 -5.60
CA ILE A 182 5.49 -6.25 -5.93
C ILE A 182 6.30 -6.63 -4.71
N LEU A 183 6.10 -7.85 -4.20
CA LEU A 183 6.82 -8.38 -3.04
C LEU A 183 7.80 -9.47 -3.49
N ASN A 184 9.06 -9.34 -3.09
CA ASN A 184 10.09 -10.34 -3.38
C ASN A 184 10.63 -10.92 -2.08
N SER A 185 10.26 -12.18 -1.76
CA SER A 185 10.71 -12.84 -0.53
C SER A 185 12.18 -13.27 -0.57
N GLU A 186 12.72 -13.61 -1.75
CA GLU A 186 14.13 -14.02 -1.91
C GLU A 186 15.07 -12.81 -1.82
N ARG A 187 14.62 -11.64 -2.29
CA ARG A 187 15.36 -10.37 -2.27
C ARG A 187 14.44 -9.24 -1.80
N PRO A 188 14.18 -9.10 -0.48
CA PRO A 188 13.26 -8.10 0.07
C PRO A 188 13.53 -6.66 -0.37
N GLY A 189 14.80 -6.30 -0.59
CA GLY A 189 15.22 -4.98 -1.11
C GLY A 189 14.73 -4.65 -2.52
N LEU A 190 14.31 -5.65 -3.30
CA LEU A 190 13.71 -5.50 -4.63
C LEU A 190 12.18 -5.40 -4.61
N SER A 191 11.55 -5.54 -3.44
CA SER A 191 10.12 -5.26 -3.30
C SER A 191 9.85 -3.80 -3.65
N ALA A 192 8.76 -3.50 -4.34
CA ALA A 192 8.50 -2.18 -4.90
C ALA A 192 7.02 -1.84 -4.97
N LEU A 193 6.71 -0.54 -4.89
CA LEU A 193 5.46 0.00 -5.41
C LEU A 193 5.63 0.30 -6.90
N VAL A 194 4.62 -0.02 -7.70
CA VAL A 194 4.62 0.29 -9.12
C VAL A 194 3.92 1.63 -9.32
N LEU A 195 4.65 2.64 -9.76
CA LEU A 195 4.15 3.95 -10.11
C LEU A 195 4.13 4.09 -11.64
N SER A 196 3.80 5.27 -12.16
CA SER A 196 3.68 5.49 -13.59
C SER A 196 4.95 5.06 -14.33
N LEU A 197 4.80 4.10 -15.26
CA LEU A 197 5.86 3.53 -16.08
C LEU A 197 6.07 4.31 -17.37
N ILE A 198 5.17 5.25 -17.64
CA ILE A 198 5.17 6.08 -18.82
C ILE A 198 4.82 7.52 -18.42
N ASP A 199 5.38 8.50 -19.14
CA ASP A 199 5.06 9.92 -18.97
C ASP A 199 3.94 10.37 -19.91
N GLU A 200 3.55 11.65 -19.81
CA GLU A 200 2.48 12.27 -20.61
C GLU A 200 2.77 12.25 -22.12
N GLN A 201 4.05 12.21 -22.50
CA GLN A 201 4.49 12.12 -23.89
C GLN A 201 4.54 10.66 -24.39
N GLY A 202 4.15 9.71 -23.55
CA GLY A 202 4.21 8.29 -23.88
C GLY A 202 5.62 7.73 -23.82
N LYS A 203 6.60 8.42 -23.23
CA LYS A 203 7.97 7.90 -23.08
C LYS A 203 8.08 7.07 -21.81
N GLN A 204 8.81 5.95 -21.90
CA GLN A 204 9.02 5.06 -20.78
C GLN A 204 9.88 5.70 -19.69
N GLN A 205 9.57 5.38 -18.43
CA GLN A 205 10.31 5.80 -17.24
C GLN A 205 10.36 4.68 -16.18
N ASP A 206 11.33 4.75 -15.27
CA ASP A 206 11.40 3.82 -14.14
C ASP A 206 10.36 4.19 -13.08
N GLY A 207 9.24 3.48 -13.06
CA GLY A 207 8.17 3.68 -12.08
C GLY A 207 8.28 2.81 -10.83
N PHE A 208 9.31 1.98 -10.66
CA PHE A 208 9.42 1.11 -9.50
C PHE A 208 10.04 1.85 -8.30
N LEU A 209 9.24 2.21 -7.31
CA LEU A 209 9.72 2.69 -6.02
C LEU A 209 10.12 1.49 -5.16
N ARG A 210 11.41 1.16 -5.14
CA ARG A 210 11.94 -0.04 -4.49
C ARG A 210 12.20 0.21 -3.01
N ALA A 211 12.22 -0.84 -2.20
CA ALA A 211 12.58 -0.75 -0.78
C ALA A 211 13.93 -0.04 -0.57
N ASN A 212 14.94 -0.32 -1.39
CA ASN A 212 16.24 0.36 -1.34
C ASN A 212 16.16 1.87 -1.60
N ASP A 213 15.23 2.32 -2.46
CA ASP A 213 15.00 3.74 -2.67
C ASP A 213 14.42 4.38 -1.40
N ILE A 214 13.46 3.66 -0.78
CA ILE A 214 12.76 4.12 0.42
C ILE A 214 13.72 4.22 1.62
N TYR A 215 14.68 3.29 1.78
CA TYR A 215 15.68 3.35 2.87
C TYR A 215 16.51 4.65 2.87
N ASN A 216 16.63 5.32 1.72
CA ASN A 216 17.39 6.57 1.59
C ASN A 216 16.51 7.82 1.75
N LEU A 217 15.21 7.67 1.98
CA LEU A 217 14.30 8.80 2.20
C LEU A 217 14.41 9.35 3.62
N LYS A 218 14.14 10.65 3.74
CA LYS A 218 13.80 11.30 5.00
C LYS A 218 12.32 11.60 4.98
N LEU A 219 11.52 10.65 5.46
CA LEU A 219 10.06 10.71 5.46
C LEU A 219 9.53 10.68 6.89
N PRO A 220 9.57 11.82 7.61
CA PRO A 220 8.97 11.98 8.91
C PRO A 220 7.43 12.08 8.81
N ALA A 221 6.79 11.06 8.26
CA ALA A 221 5.33 10.89 8.29
C ALA A 221 4.86 10.30 9.64
N GLU A 222 3.67 10.67 10.08
CA GLU A 222 2.95 10.00 11.17
C GLU A 222 2.33 8.68 10.73
N LEU A 223 2.00 8.56 9.44
CA LEU A 223 1.44 7.37 8.82
C LEU A 223 1.79 7.32 7.33
N VAL A 224 2.30 6.17 6.90
CA VAL A 224 2.34 5.78 5.49
C VAL A 224 1.30 4.69 5.25
N VAL A 225 0.49 4.82 4.20
CA VAL A 225 -0.50 3.81 3.80
C VAL A 225 -0.08 3.25 2.45
N LEU A 226 0.14 1.93 2.42
CA LEU A 226 0.42 1.15 1.24
C LEU A 226 -0.89 0.44 0.86
N SER A 227 -1.77 1.15 0.17
CA SER A 227 -2.99 0.61 -0.44
C SER A 227 -2.60 -0.12 -1.73
N ALA A 228 -1.74 -1.12 -1.58
CA ALA A 228 -1.05 -1.76 -2.68
C ALA A 228 -0.78 -3.23 -2.40
N CYS A 229 -1.49 -4.11 -3.09
CA CYS A 229 -1.15 -5.53 -3.19
C CYS A 229 -1.72 -6.16 -4.46
N GLN A 230 -0.84 -6.55 -5.37
CA GLN A 230 -1.08 -7.56 -6.39
C GLN A 230 0.21 -8.36 -6.60
N THR A 231 0.29 -9.60 -6.13
CA THR A 231 1.43 -10.46 -6.50
C THR A 231 0.97 -11.66 -7.31
N GLY A 232 0.94 -11.46 -8.64
CA GLY A 232 0.89 -12.52 -9.65
C GLY A 232 2.26 -13.19 -9.87
N LEU A 233 2.96 -13.55 -8.79
CA LEU A 233 4.35 -14.03 -8.85
C LEU A 233 4.50 -15.55 -8.78
N GLY A 234 3.41 -16.32 -8.65
CA GLY A 234 3.45 -17.79 -8.70
C GLY A 234 4.34 -18.46 -7.65
N LYS A 235 4.93 -17.71 -6.72
CA LYS A 235 5.72 -18.18 -5.58
C LYS A 235 5.09 -17.65 -4.31
N GLU A 236 5.06 -18.52 -3.31
CA GLU A 236 4.58 -18.27 -1.96
C GLU A 236 5.32 -17.04 -1.38
N VAL A 237 4.63 -15.91 -1.27
CA VAL A 237 5.18 -14.71 -0.64
C VAL A 237 5.20 -14.97 0.85
N ARG A 238 6.39 -15.24 1.40
CA ARG A 238 6.59 -15.27 2.85
C ARG A 238 6.53 -13.83 3.38
N GLY A 239 6.17 -13.67 4.65
CA GLY A 239 6.04 -12.35 5.30
C GLY A 239 7.28 -11.44 5.16
N GLU A 240 8.45 -11.99 4.83
CA GLU A 240 9.70 -11.26 4.62
C GLU A 240 9.67 -10.22 3.48
N GLY A 241 8.89 -10.43 2.41
CA GLY A 241 8.74 -9.44 1.34
C GLY A 241 7.96 -8.20 1.81
N LEU A 242 6.86 -8.43 2.52
CA LEU A 242 6.04 -7.40 3.19
C LEU A 242 6.87 -6.60 4.20
N VAL A 243 7.72 -7.32 4.92
CA VAL A 243 8.68 -6.76 5.88
C VAL A 243 9.67 -5.81 5.18
N GLY A 244 10.09 -6.08 3.95
CA GLY A 244 11.02 -5.23 3.19
C GLY A 244 10.53 -3.79 2.98
N LEU A 245 9.33 -3.62 2.41
CA LEU A 245 8.72 -2.28 2.19
C LEU A 245 8.34 -1.61 3.50
N THR A 246 7.74 -2.36 4.44
CA THR A 246 7.31 -1.79 5.72
C THR A 246 8.49 -1.29 6.55
N ARG A 247 9.57 -2.08 6.64
CA ARG A 247 10.80 -1.66 7.32
C ARG A 247 11.46 -0.48 6.61
N GLY A 248 11.47 -0.45 5.28
CA GLY A 248 11.99 0.68 4.52
C GLY A 248 11.34 2.00 4.93
N PHE A 249 10.00 2.06 4.95
CA PHE A 249 9.28 3.28 5.36
C PHE A 249 9.48 3.64 6.83
N MET A 250 9.52 2.64 7.72
CA MET A 250 9.83 2.90 9.14
C MET A 250 11.24 3.47 9.31
N TYR A 251 12.23 2.92 8.60
CA TYR A 251 13.61 3.41 8.60
C TYR A 251 13.72 4.82 8.02
N ALA A 252 12.92 5.14 7.00
CA ALA A 252 12.81 6.49 6.46
C ALA A 252 12.22 7.50 7.47
N GLY A 253 11.66 7.04 8.60
CA GLY A 253 11.13 7.88 9.68
C GLY A 253 9.61 7.85 9.81
N ALA A 254 8.90 6.98 9.09
CA ALA A 254 7.46 6.83 9.28
C ALA A 254 7.17 6.23 10.65
N ALA A 255 6.29 6.87 11.44
CA ALA A 255 5.91 6.35 12.75
C ALA A 255 5.07 5.06 12.65
N ARG A 256 4.29 4.96 11.57
CA ARG A 256 3.34 3.87 11.33
C ARG A 256 3.26 3.57 9.85
N VAL A 257 3.03 2.30 9.53
CA VAL A 257 2.77 1.85 8.16
C VAL A 257 1.54 0.96 8.16
N VAL A 258 0.54 1.30 7.34
CA VAL A 258 -0.58 0.40 7.01
C VAL A 258 -0.27 -0.28 5.70
N VAL A 259 -0.45 -1.59 5.66
CA VAL A 259 -0.13 -2.41 4.48
C VAL A 259 -1.06 -3.61 4.38
N SER A 260 -1.33 -4.06 3.16
CA SER A 260 -2.09 -5.27 2.89
C SER A 260 -1.22 -6.54 2.98
N LEU A 261 -1.83 -7.62 3.45
CA LEU A 261 -1.22 -8.95 3.63
C LEU A 261 -1.34 -9.82 2.38
N TRP A 262 -2.33 -9.56 1.51
CA TRP A 262 -2.60 -10.31 0.28
C TRP A 262 -3.18 -9.39 -0.80
N SER A 263 -3.32 -9.92 -2.03
CA SER A 263 -3.96 -9.23 -3.15
C SER A 263 -5.39 -8.82 -2.84
N VAL A 264 -5.65 -7.51 -2.81
CA VAL A 264 -6.93 -6.95 -2.39
C VAL A 264 -7.87 -6.68 -3.57
N ASN A 265 -9.17 -6.62 -3.27
CA ASN A 265 -10.16 -6.14 -4.23
C ASN A 265 -10.09 -4.60 -4.31
N ASP A 266 -9.92 -4.07 -5.51
CA ASP A 266 -9.75 -2.63 -5.77
C ASP A 266 -10.91 -1.78 -5.21
N ARG A 267 -12.16 -2.16 -5.53
CA ARG A 267 -13.36 -1.43 -5.05
C ARG A 267 -13.52 -1.48 -3.53
N ALA A 268 -13.40 -2.67 -2.94
CA ALA A 268 -13.54 -2.83 -1.50
C ALA A 268 -12.45 -2.05 -0.74
N THR A 269 -11.24 -1.98 -1.31
CA THR A 269 -10.13 -1.22 -0.73
C THR A 269 -10.41 0.29 -0.75
N ALA A 270 -10.95 0.82 -1.85
CA ALA A 270 -11.36 2.22 -1.92
C ALA A 270 -12.40 2.57 -0.84
N ASP A 271 -13.40 1.71 -0.63
CA ASP A 271 -14.40 1.88 0.43
C ASP A 271 -13.76 1.82 1.83
N LEU A 272 -12.87 0.85 2.08
CA LEU A 272 -12.16 0.70 3.36
C LEU A 272 -11.34 1.95 3.69
N MET A 273 -10.56 2.43 2.73
CA MET A 273 -9.64 3.54 2.92
C MET A 273 -10.38 4.87 3.05
N ALA A 274 -11.48 5.07 2.33
CA ALA A 274 -12.37 6.20 2.55
C ALA A 274 -12.93 6.20 3.98
N ALA A 275 -13.45 5.07 4.46
CA ALA A 275 -13.95 4.95 5.83
C ALA A 275 -12.83 5.15 6.88
N PHE A 276 -11.63 4.60 6.64
CA PHE A 276 -10.47 4.74 7.51
C PHE A 276 -10.06 6.22 7.67
N TYR A 277 -9.89 6.94 6.55
CA TYR A 277 -9.50 8.35 6.59
C TYR A 277 -10.61 9.25 7.11
N GLN A 278 -11.89 8.92 6.86
CA GLN A 278 -13.01 9.67 7.45
C GLN A 278 -12.96 9.61 8.98
N LYS A 279 -12.73 8.43 9.56
CA LYS A 279 -12.63 8.26 11.02
C LYS A 279 -11.41 9.00 11.58
N MET A 280 -10.28 8.95 10.88
CA MET A 280 -9.07 9.65 11.31
C MET A 280 -9.21 11.18 11.23
N LEU A 281 -9.61 11.72 10.08
CA LEU A 281 -9.56 13.15 9.79
C LEU A 281 -10.82 13.94 10.18
N ARG A 282 -11.97 13.28 10.27
CA ARG A 282 -13.23 13.93 10.67
C ARG A 282 -13.65 13.58 12.09
N GLN A 283 -13.39 12.36 12.53
CA GLN A 283 -13.81 11.89 13.87
C GLN A 283 -12.66 11.97 14.89
N GLY A 284 -11.43 12.25 14.44
CA GLY A 284 -10.26 12.42 15.31
C GLY A 284 -9.78 11.11 15.93
N GLU A 285 -10.13 9.96 15.35
CA GLU A 285 -9.65 8.67 15.81
C GLU A 285 -8.16 8.49 15.51
N ARG A 286 -7.44 7.81 16.42
CA ARG A 286 -6.05 7.40 16.16
C ARG A 286 -6.02 6.37 15.02
N PRO A 287 -4.92 6.27 14.25
CA PRO A 287 -4.82 5.35 13.10
C PRO A 287 -5.25 3.90 13.38
N ALA A 288 -4.83 3.30 14.50
CA ALA A 288 -5.20 1.91 14.82
C ALA A 288 -6.70 1.76 15.12
N ALA A 289 -7.29 2.71 15.84
CA ALA A 289 -8.73 2.72 16.15
C ALA A 289 -9.56 2.96 14.87
N ALA A 290 -9.14 3.90 14.04
CA ALA A 290 -9.79 4.23 12.78
C ALA A 290 -9.77 3.05 11.80
N LEU A 291 -8.63 2.37 11.65
CA LEU A 291 -8.52 1.18 10.78
C LEU A 291 -9.45 0.08 11.26
N ARG A 292 -9.41 -0.23 12.57
CA ARG A 292 -10.32 -1.19 13.19
C ARG A 292 -11.78 -0.85 12.93
N ALA A 293 -12.16 0.41 13.17
CA ALA A 293 -13.54 0.83 13.02
C ALA A 293 -14.00 0.77 11.55
N ALA A 294 -13.12 1.04 10.58
CA ALA A 294 -13.40 0.85 9.16
C ALA A 294 -13.56 -0.63 8.79
N GLN A 295 -12.71 -1.51 9.33
CA GLN A 295 -12.82 -2.97 9.14
C GLN A 295 -14.13 -3.53 9.72
N VAL A 296 -14.50 -3.10 10.92
CA VAL A 296 -15.77 -3.50 11.55
C VAL A 296 -16.97 -2.98 10.78
N GLU A 297 -16.88 -1.78 10.19
CA GLU A 297 -17.92 -1.23 9.33
C GLU A 297 -18.11 -2.08 8.08
N MET A 298 -17.02 -2.45 7.38
CA MET A 298 -17.09 -3.35 6.22
C MET A 298 -17.63 -4.72 6.58
N TRP A 299 -17.19 -5.30 7.70
CA TRP A 299 -17.67 -6.60 8.18
C TRP A 299 -19.20 -6.62 8.39
N LYS A 300 -19.80 -5.50 8.79
CA LYS A 300 -21.26 -5.38 8.95
C LYS A 300 -22.02 -5.25 7.63
N GLN A 301 -21.34 -4.88 6.54
CA GLN A 301 -21.96 -4.73 5.22
C GLN A 301 -22.04 -6.09 4.52
N LYS A 302 -23.24 -6.45 4.04
CA LYS A 302 -23.48 -7.75 3.38
C LYS A 302 -22.51 -8.01 2.22
N GLN A 303 -22.21 -6.99 1.42
CA GLN A 303 -21.32 -7.10 0.25
C GLN A 303 -19.84 -7.31 0.63
N TRP A 304 -19.42 -6.84 1.81
CA TRP A 304 -18.02 -6.84 2.26
C TRP A 304 -17.79 -7.73 3.48
N HIS A 305 -18.77 -8.53 3.87
CA HIS A 305 -18.75 -9.33 5.10
C HIS A 305 -17.53 -10.28 5.19
N SER A 306 -17.14 -10.85 4.05
CA SER A 306 -15.99 -11.77 3.98
C SER A 306 -14.69 -11.10 4.44
N PRO A 307 -13.90 -11.73 5.34
CA PRO A 307 -12.60 -11.24 5.78
C PRO A 307 -11.63 -10.89 4.66
N PHE A 308 -11.77 -11.53 3.49
CA PHE A 308 -10.97 -11.23 2.31
C PHE A 308 -10.93 -9.72 1.97
N TYR A 309 -12.02 -8.99 2.20
CA TYR A 309 -12.15 -7.58 1.84
C TYR A 309 -11.57 -6.60 2.86
N TRP A 310 -11.66 -6.92 4.16
CA TRP A 310 -11.31 -5.97 5.22
C TRP A 310 -10.11 -6.41 6.07
N ALA A 311 -9.90 -7.71 6.25
CA ALA A 311 -8.84 -8.24 7.12
C ALA A 311 -7.45 -8.21 6.47
N ALA A 312 -7.38 -7.82 5.19
CA ALA A 312 -6.12 -7.73 4.46
C ALA A 312 -5.19 -6.69 5.05
N PHE A 313 -5.70 -5.61 5.62
CA PHE A 313 -4.89 -4.49 6.08
C PHE A 313 -4.51 -4.64 7.55
N THR A 314 -3.22 -4.48 7.82
CA THR A 314 -2.66 -4.38 9.17
C THR A 314 -1.90 -3.08 9.36
N LEU A 315 -1.90 -2.58 10.59
CA LEU A 315 -1.07 -1.44 11.00
C LEU A 315 0.17 -1.95 11.72
N GLN A 316 1.33 -1.47 11.28
CA GLN A 316 2.62 -1.73 11.88
C GLN A 316 3.22 -0.45 12.48
N GLY A 317 3.84 -0.54 13.65
CA GLY A 317 4.61 0.56 14.26
C GLY A 317 3.96 1.14 15.52
N GLU A 318 4.16 2.43 15.77
CA GLU A 318 3.65 3.08 16.97
C GLU A 318 2.11 3.02 17.05
N TRP A 319 1.55 2.78 18.23
CA TRP A 319 0.09 2.69 18.42
C TRP A 319 -0.47 3.69 19.43
N ARG A 320 0.41 4.36 20.18
CA ARG A 320 0.02 5.40 21.14
C ARG A 320 -0.46 6.67 20.44
#